data_AF-A0A2S9AZ10-F1
#
_entry.id   AF-A0A2S9AZ10-F1
#
_cell.length_a   1.000
_cell.length_b   1.000
_cell.length_c   1.000
_cell.angle_alpha   90.00
_cell.angle_beta   90.00
_cell.angle_gamma   90.00
#
_symmetry.space_group_name_H-M   'P 1'
#
loop_
_entity.id
_entity.type
_entity.pdbx_description
1 polymer ?
#
loop_
_entity_poly.entity_id
_entity_poly.type
_entity_poly.pdbx_seq_one_letter_code
_entity_poly.pdbx_strand_id
1 'polypeptide(L)' 'MTLHTSNTDKVEVVRKEHQAHLGCSIIDAQGREVPITEDMIQQACHELEKRLVKPDQHDASA' A
#
# COMPACT_ATOMS: atom_id res chain seq x y z
N MET A 1 18.79 14.96 23.94
CA MET A 1 17.74 14.03 23.45
C MET A 1 16.65 14.88 22.79
N THR A 2 16.77 15.18 21.50
CA THR A 2 15.80 16.02 20.77
C THR A 2 14.74 15.14 20.11
N LEU A 3 13.48 15.33 20.51
CA LEU A 3 12.31 14.75 19.85
C LEU A 3 12.23 15.32 18.43
N HIS A 4 12.34 14.47 17.42
CA HIS A 4 12.03 14.85 16.04
C HIS A 4 10.51 14.94 15.92
N THR A 5 10.03 16.18 15.92
CA THR A 5 8.63 16.55 15.68
C THR A 5 8.19 16.04 14.31
N SER A 6 7.04 15.35 14.31
CA SER A 6 6.17 15.02 13.18
C SER A 6 6.69 15.48 11.82
N ASN A 7 7.26 14.55 11.06
CA ASN A 7 7.74 14.84 9.73
C ASN A 7 6.55 15.14 8.79
N THR A 8 6.33 16.42 8.51
CA THR A 8 5.51 16.95 7.41
C THR A 8 6.19 16.83 6.04
N ASP A 9 7.16 15.91 5.86
CA ASP A 9 7.66 15.53 4.55
C ASP A 9 6.52 14.84 3.79
N LYS A 10 5.88 15.61 2.91
CA LYS A 10 5.01 15.06 1.88
C LYS A 10 5.90 14.24 0.97
N VAL A 11 5.99 12.94 1.20
CA VAL A 11 6.62 12.01 0.26
C VAL A 11 5.84 12.13 -1.04
N GLU A 12 6.45 12.74 -2.05
CA GLU A 12 5.86 12.81 -3.38
C GLU A 12 5.84 11.40 -3.97
N VAL A 13 4.65 10.80 -4.01
CA VAL A 13 4.43 9.50 -4.62
C VAL A 13 4.46 9.69 -6.13
N VAL A 14 5.60 9.38 -6.76
CA VAL A 14 5.70 9.28 -8.22
C VAL A 14 4.88 8.07 -8.67
N ARG A 15 3.64 8.34 -9.12
CA ARG A 15 2.74 7.29 -9.62
C ARG A 15 3.12 6.93 -11.05
N LYS A 16 3.23 5.63 -11.33
CA LYS A 16 3.32 5.14 -12.70
C LYS A 16 1.95 5.24 -13.38
N GLU A 17 1.93 5.17 -14.70
CA GLU A 17 0.68 5.07 -15.46
C GLU A 17 -0.17 3.90 -14.93
N HIS A 18 -1.47 4.10 -14.84
CA HIS A 18 -2.44 3.18 -14.23
C HIS A 18 -2.34 1.74 -14.78
N GLN A 19 -2.14 1.61 -16.09
CA GLN A 19 -2.00 0.34 -16.80
C GLN A 19 -0.54 -0.10 -17.01
N ALA A 20 0.42 0.57 -16.37
CA ALA A 20 1.82 0.20 -16.50
C ALA A 20 2.06 -1.21 -15.94
N HIS A 21 2.76 -2.02 -16.72
CA HIS A 21 3.27 -3.30 -16.26
C HIS A 21 4.35 -3.07 -15.20
N LEU A 22 4.16 -3.57 -13.98
CA LEU A 22 5.09 -3.33 -12.88
C LEU A 22 6.26 -4.32 -12.81
N GLY A 23 6.34 -5.27 -13.75
CA GLY A 23 7.41 -6.28 -13.83
C GLY A 23 7.08 -7.58 -13.11
N CYS A 24 5.89 -7.67 -12.52
CA CYS A 24 5.40 -8.84 -11.79
C CYS A 24 4.07 -9.31 -12.38
N SER A 25 3.76 -10.60 -12.22
CA SER A 25 2.51 -11.22 -12.68
C SER A 25 1.92 -12.12 -11.59
N ILE A 26 0.59 -12.25 -11.58
CA ILE A 26 -0.15 -13.23 -10.78
C ILE A 26 -0.51 -14.39 -11.70
N ILE A 27 -0.41 -15.62 -11.18
CA ILE A 27 -0.91 -16.81 -11.89
C ILE A 27 -2.40 -16.95 -11.57
N ASP A 28 -3.25 -16.84 -12.59
CA ASP A 28 -4.69 -17.03 -12.42
C ASP A 28 -5.05 -18.52 -12.23
N ALA A 29 -6.32 -18.79 -11.90
CA ALA A 29 -6.78 -20.16 -11.68
C ALA A 29 -6.74 -21.05 -12.95
N GLN A 30 -6.56 -20.46 -14.13
CA GLN A 30 -6.36 -21.19 -15.39
C GLN A 30 -4.88 -21.43 -15.70
N GLY A 31 -3.96 -20.98 -14.84
CA GLY A 31 -2.52 -21.10 -15.02
C GLY A 31 -1.92 -20.04 -15.94
N ARG A 32 -2.62 -18.95 -16.23
CA ARG A 32 -2.11 -17.85 -17.08
C ARG A 32 -1.40 -16.81 -16.24
N GLU A 33 -0.31 -16.26 -16.78
CA GLU A 33 0.35 -15.09 -16.22
C GLU A 33 -0.45 -13.83 -16.53
N VAL A 34 -0.99 -13.21 -15.48
CA VAL A 34 -1.70 -11.94 -15.55
C VAL A 34 -0.78 -10.84 -14.99
N PRO A 35 -0.37 -9.85 -15.81
CA PRO A 35 0.39 -8.70 -15.34
C PRO A 35 -0.24 -7.99 -14.15
N ILE A 36 0.57 -7.63 -13.16
CA ILE A 36 0.17 -6.72 -12.10
C ILE A 36 0.30 -5.29 -12.62
N THR A 37 -0.81 -4.55 -12.57
CA THR A 37 -0.88 -3.12 -12.90
C THR A 37 -0.89 -2.27 -11.63
N GLU A 38 -0.58 -0.99 -11.78
CA GLU A 38 -0.70 -0.02 -10.68
C GLU A 38 -2.13 0.08 -10.15
N ASP A 39 -3.14 -0.03 -11.03
CA ASP A 39 -4.56 -0.06 -10.63
C ASP A 39 -4.87 -1.19 -9.64
N MET A 40 -4.33 -2.38 -9.89
CA MET A 40 -4.51 -3.53 -8.99
C MET A 40 -3.91 -3.26 -7.61
N ILE A 41 -2.74 -2.62 -7.56
CA ILE A 41 -2.07 -2.27 -6.31
C ILE A 41 -2.87 -1.22 -5.55
N GLN A 42 -3.32 -0.15 -6.21
CA GLN A 42 -4.09 0.90 -5.55
C GLN A 42 -5.43 0.40 -5.01
N GLN A 43 -6.12 -0.47 -5.78
CA GLN A 43 -7.35 -1.08 -5.32
C GLN A 43 -7.10 -1.93 -4.06
N ALA A 44 -6.05 -2.76 -4.05
CA ALA A 44 -5.69 -3.57 -2.89
C ALA A 44 -5.38 -2.70 -1.66
N CYS A 45 -4.60 -1.62 -1.82
CA CYS A 45 -4.33 -0.67 -0.75
C CYS A 45 -5.60 -0.05 -0.18
N HIS A 46 -6.55 0.34 -1.03
CA HIS A 46 -7.82 0.92 -0.61
C HIS A 46 -8.71 -0.08 0.14
N GLU A 47 -8.73 -1.35 -0.29
CA GLU A 47 -9.45 -2.41 0.41
C GLU A 47 -8.83 -2.72 1.78
N LEU A 48 -7.50 -2.71 1.86
CA LEU A 48 -6.78 -2.89 3.13
C LEU A 48 -7.06 -1.76 4.10
N GLU A 49 -7.09 -0.50 3.63
CA GLU A 49 -7.41 0.66 4.46
C GLU A 49 -8.81 0.58 5.10
N LYS A 50 -9.80 0.05 4.36
CA LYS A 50 -11.14 -0.19 4.92
C LYS A 50 -11.17 -1.28 5.98
N ARG A 51 -10.26 -2.25 5.87
CA ARG A 51 -10.16 -3.41 6.76
C ARG A 51 -9.17 -3.22 7.90
N LEU A 52 -8.45 -2.10 7.91
CA LEU A 52 -7.56 -1.72 8.99
C LEU A 52 -8.39 -1.54 10.27
N VAL A 53 -8.37 -2.56 11.12
CA VAL A 53 -8.82 -2.45 12.49
C VAL A 53 -7.80 -1.54 13.17
N LYS A 54 -8.24 -0.39 13.69
CA LYS A 54 -7.37 0.42 14.55
C LYS A 54 -6.87 -0.50 15.64
N PRO A 55 -5.54 -0.64 15.85
CA PRO A 55 -5.07 -1.35 17.02
C PRO A 55 -5.75 -0.69 18.22
N ASP A 56 -6.40 -1.50 19.06
CA ASP A 56 -6.90 -1.01 20.34
C ASP A 56 -5.74 -0.24 20.98
N GLN A 57 -6.02 0.98 21.43
CA GLN A 57 -5.06 1.77 22.18
C GLN A 57 -4.78 0.99 23.47
N HIS A 58 -3.88 0.00 23.41
CA HIS A 58 -3.26 -0.51 24.60
C HIS A 58 -2.29 0.59 25.00
N ASP A 59 -2.81 1.43 25.89
CA ASP A 59 -2.15 2.60 26.42
C ASP A 59 -0.67 2.32 26.65
N ALA A 60 0.15 3.21 26.10
CA ALA A 60 1.53 3.36 26.52
C ALA A 60 1.52 3.71 28.01
N SER A 61 1.60 2.68 28.85
CA SER A 61 1.77 2.76 30.30
C SER A 61 2.73 1.64 30.71
N ALA A 62 4.01 1.88 30.47
CA ALA A 62 5.11 1.23 31.19
C ALA A 62 6.24 2.25 31.35
#